data_AF-K1SWZ6-F1
#
_entry.id   AF-K1SWZ6-F1
#
_cell.length_a   1.000
_cell.length_b   1.000
_cell.length_c   1.000
_cell.angle_alpha   90.00
_cell.angle_beta   90.00
_cell.angle_gamma   90.00
#
_symmetry.space_group_name_H-M   'P 1'
#
loop_
_entity.id
_entity.type
_entity.pdbx_description
1 polymer ?
#
loop_
_entity_poly.entity_id
_entity_poly.type
_entity_poly.pdbx_seq_one_letter_code
_entity_poly.pdbx_strand_id
1 'polypeptide(L)' 'KGEIVTTLYDTFPARMITDPQVFPSLLFYYGMLTIKATRGAKLILGIPNNNVRKQYYEYLSTDMLQPQE' A
#
# COMPACT_ATOMS: atom_id res chain seq x y z
N LYS A 1 -4.86 -7.20 11.95
CA LYS A 1 -5.16 -7.37 10.51
C LYS A 1 -4.43 -6.26 9.75
N GLY A 2 -3.77 -6.59 8.64
CA GLY A 2 -3.07 -5.60 7.80
C GLY A 2 -4.04 -4.91 6.85
N GLU A 3 -4.73 -3.88 7.33
CA GLU A 3 -5.76 -3.14 6.59
C GLU A 3 -5.58 -1.64 6.84
N ILE A 4 -5.93 -0.83 5.85
CA ILE A 4 -5.91 0.64 5.95
C ILE A 4 -7.26 1.21 5.52
N VAL A 5 -7.69 2.28 6.16
CA VAL A 5 -8.91 3.01 5.75
C VAL A 5 -8.50 4.30 5.06
N THR A 6 -8.85 4.45 3.78
CA THR A 6 -8.40 5.58 2.96
C THR A 6 -9.44 6.01 1.92
N THR A 7 -9.17 7.14 1.28
CA THR A 7 -9.81 7.59 0.04
C THR A 7 -8.81 7.34 -1.11
N LEU A 8 -9.31 6.90 -2.27
CA LEU A 8 -8.48 6.79 -3.48
C LEU A 8 -8.50 8.11 -4.25
N TYR A 9 -7.32 8.55 -4.68
CA TYR A 9 -7.14 9.69 -5.57
C TYR A 9 -6.88 9.18 -6.98
N ASP A 10 -7.75 9.52 -7.93
CA ASP A 10 -7.63 9.07 -9.32
C ASP A 10 -6.36 9.62 -10.02
N THR A 11 -5.91 10.82 -9.63
CA THR A 11 -4.68 11.44 -10.12
C THR A 11 -3.99 12.23 -9.01
N PHE A 12 -2.66 12.30 -9.08
CA PHE A 12 -1.83 13.11 -8.18
C PHE A 12 -0.51 13.47 -8.87
N PRO A 13 0.09 14.62 -8.57
CA PRO A 13 1.39 14.99 -9.12
C PRO A 13 2.50 14.13 -8.51
N ALA A 14 3.57 13.88 -9.27
CA ALA A 14 4.68 13.03 -8.84
C ALA A 14 5.30 13.45 -7.49
N ARG A 15 5.34 14.76 -7.20
CA ARG A 15 5.82 15.30 -5.93
C ARG A 15 5.04 14.84 -4.69
N MET A 16 3.81 14.33 -4.87
CA MET A 16 2.95 13.84 -3.79
C MET A 16 3.00 12.32 -3.63
N ILE A 17 3.84 11.60 -4.39
CA ILE A 17 3.95 10.14 -4.30
C ILE A 17 4.31 9.68 -2.88
N THR A 18 5.16 10.43 -2.17
CA THR A 18 5.59 10.12 -0.81
C THR A 18 4.62 10.62 0.26
N ASP A 19 3.55 11.33 -0.11
CA ASP A 19 2.53 11.77 0.85
C ASP A 19 1.78 10.54 1.37
N PRO A 20 1.74 10.30 2.70
CA PRO A 20 1.04 9.17 3.30
C PRO A 20 -0.46 9.07 2.96
N GLN A 21 -1.11 10.19 2.59
CA GLN A 21 -2.51 10.19 2.15
C GLN A 21 -2.67 9.70 0.71
N VAL A 22 -1.67 9.93 -0.14
CA VAL A 22 -1.69 9.59 -1.57
C VAL A 22 -1.10 8.21 -1.84
N PHE A 23 -0.03 7.86 -1.12
CA PHE A 23 0.70 6.61 -1.29
C PHE A 23 -0.19 5.35 -1.32
N PRO A 24 -1.25 5.22 -0.50
CA PRO A 24 -2.24 4.14 -0.63
C PRO A 24 -2.88 3.99 -2.01
N SER A 25 -3.15 5.12 -2.70
CA SER A 25 -3.70 5.12 -4.05
C SER A 25 -2.70 4.57 -5.05
N LEU A 26 -1.42 4.96 -4.93
CA LEU A 26 -0.35 4.41 -5.75
C LEU A 26 -0.25 2.89 -5.58
N LEU A 27 -0.23 2.40 -4.34
CA LEU A 27 -0.18 0.95 -4.06
C LEU A 27 -1.40 0.20 -4.60
N PHE A 28 -2.58 0.81 -4.55
CA PHE A 28 -3.80 0.24 -5.13
C PHE A 28 -3.69 0.11 -6.65
N TYR A 29 -3.28 1.17 -7.36
CA TYR A 29 -3.13 1.12 -8.82
C TYR A 29 -1.96 0.24 -9.28
N TYR A 30 -0.93 0.05 -8.45
CA TYR A 30 0.12 -0.95 -8.68
C TYR A 30 -0.30 -2.40 -8.37
N GLY A 31 -1.53 -2.62 -7.90
CA GLY A 31 -2.05 -3.96 -7.58
C GLY A 31 -1.52 -4.55 -6.28
N MET A 32 -0.83 -3.75 -5.46
CA MET A 32 -0.29 -4.17 -4.16
C MET A 32 -1.33 -4.13 -3.04
N LEU A 33 -2.37 -3.31 -3.20
CA LEU A 33 -3.55 -3.27 -2.35
C LEU A 33 -4.81 -3.54 -3.16
N THR A 34 -5.83 -4.10 -2.49
CA THR A 34 -7.17 -4.29 -3.06
C THR A 34 -8.24 -3.86 -2.07
N ILE A 35 -9.44 -3.55 -2.57
CA ILE A 35 -10.59 -3.21 -1.74
C ILE A 35 -11.08 -4.47 -1.03
N LYS A 36 -11.15 -4.39 0.30
CA LYS A 36 -11.67 -5.46 1.17
C LYS A 36 -13.10 -5.19 1.61
N ALA A 37 -13.42 -3.92 1.85
CA ALA A 37 -14.72 -3.46 2.31
C ALA A 37 -14.84 -1.93 2.16
N THR A 38 -15.98 -1.39 2.54
CA THR A 38 -16.23 0.06 2.63
C THR A 38 -16.61 0.44 4.06
N ARG A 39 -16.35 1.69 4.44
CA ARG A 39 -16.77 2.28 5.72
C ARG A 39 -17.27 3.70 5.47
N GLY A 40 -18.58 3.83 5.23
CA GLY A 40 -19.17 5.07 4.74
C GLY A 40 -18.59 5.43 3.37
N ALA A 41 -18.12 6.67 3.21
CA ALA A 41 -17.47 7.14 1.99
C ALA A 41 -16.01 6.68 1.82
N LYS A 42 -15.44 5.98 2.82
CA LYS A 42 -14.03 5.53 2.79
C LYS A 42 -13.93 4.06 2.39
N LEU A 43 -12.81 3.70 1.80
CA LEU A 43 -12.47 2.34 1.42
C LEU A 43 -11.58 1.69 2.48
N ILE A 44 -11.78 0.40 2.71
CA ILE A 44 -10.87 -0.44 3.50
C ILE A 44 -10.04 -1.24 2.51
N LEU A 45 -8.74 -0.96 2.47
CA LEU A 45 -7.78 -1.63 1.60
C LEU A 45 -6.96 -2.66 2.38
N GLY A 46 -6.53 -3.71 1.70
CA GLY A 46 -5.63 -4.72 2.27
C GLY A 46 -4.85 -5.46 1.19
N ILE A 47 -3.88 -6.28 1.63
CA ILE A 47 -3.04 -7.07 0.72
C ILE A 47 -3.90 -8.15 0.03
N PRO A 48 -3.86 -8.26 -1.31
CA PRO A 48 -4.79 -9.10 -2.07
C PRO A 48 -4.56 -10.60 -1.86
N ASN A 49 -3.32 -11.05 -1.69
CA ASN A 49 -2.99 -12.46 -1.59
C ASN A 49 -1.67 -12.72 -0.83
N ASN A 50 -1.38 -13.99 -0.57
CA ASN A 50 -0.18 -14.41 0.16
C ASN A 50 1.12 -14.13 -0.60
N ASN A 51 1.12 -14.14 -1.93
CA ASN A 51 2.32 -13.85 -2.73
C ASN A 51 2.72 -12.38 -2.61
N VAL A 52 1.76 -11.45 -2.69
CA VAL A 52 2.02 -10.02 -2.45
C VAL A 52 2.46 -9.79 -1.01
N ARG A 53 1.86 -10.50 -0.04
CA ARG A 53 2.32 -10.45 1.36
C ARG A 53 3.76 -10.91 1.50
N LYS A 54 4.13 -12.00 0.82
CA LYS A 54 5.49 -12.53 0.82
C LYS A 54 6.46 -11.54 0.19
N GLN A 55 6.11 -10.92 -0.93
CA GLN A 55 6.90 -9.86 -1.56
C GLN A 55 7.19 -8.69 -0.61
N TYR A 56 6.19 -8.21 0.15
CA TYR A 56 6.41 -7.19 1.17
C TYR A 56 7.38 -7.65 2.26
N TYR A 57 7.21 -8.86 2.80
CA TYR A 57 8.10 -9.36 3.84
C TYR A 57 9.52 -9.65 3.32
N GLU A 58 9.66 -10.18 2.12
CA GLU A 58 10.95 -10.41 1.48
C GLU A 58 11.67 -9.08 1.27
N TYR A 59 11.01 -8.08 0.69
CA TYR A 59 11.57 -6.74 0.52
C TYR A 59 12.01 -6.12 1.85
N LEU A 60 11.13 -6.10 2.85
CA LEU A 60 11.44 -5.53 4.17
C LEU A 60 12.55 -6.31 4.90
N SER A 61 12.59 -7.64 4.75
CA SER A 61 13.64 -8.48 5.36
C SER A 61 14.98 -8.27 4.67
N THR A 62 14.98 -8.14 3.34
CA THR A 62 16.18 -7.82 2.57
C THR A 62 16.73 -6.46 2.98
N ASP A 63 15.89 -5.42 3.08
CA ASP A 63 16.30 -4.08 3.53
C ASP A 63 16.83 -4.09 4.97
N MET A 64 16.21 -4.85 5.89
CA MET A 64 16.67 -4.98 7.28
C MET A 64 17.97 -5.75 7.45
N LEU A 65 18.36 -6.58 6.48
CA LEU A 65 19.58 -7.39 6.50
C LEU A 65 20.73 -6.76 5.69
N GLN A 66 20.52 -5.58 5.07
CA GLN A 66 21.61 -4.84 4.48
C GLN A 66 22.50 -4.26 5.59
N PRO A 67 23.83 -4.40 5.51
CA PRO A 67 24.73 -3.60 6.34
C PRO A 67 24.37 -2.13 6.15
N GLN A 68 24.10 -1.42 7.25
CA GLN A 68 24.01 0.04 7.21
C GLN A 68 25.42 0.55 6.86
N GLU A 69 25.60 1.05 5.63
CA GLU A 69 26.83 1.73 5.21
C GLU A 69 27.10 3.00 6.03
#